data_AF-A0A381IA25-F1
#
_entry.id   AF-A0A381IA25-F1
#
_cell.length_a   1.000
_cell.length_b   1.000
_cell.length_c   1.000
_cell.angle_alpha   90.00
_cell.angle_beta   90.00
_cell.angle_gamma   90.00
#
_symmetry.space_group_name_H-M   'P 1'
#
loop_
_entity.id
_entity.type
_entity.pdbx_description
1 polymer ?
#
loop_
_entity_poly.entity_id
_entity_poly.type
_entity_poly.pdbx_seq_one_letter_code
_entity_poly.pdbx_strand_id
1 'polypeptide(L)'
;MIEVDKLCKSFTRVVKDDKNKSSIRKLKKVKTKKEEFFAVNNVSFKVMEGEIVGILGPNGAGKTTLLRMLGGILTPTSGSINISGYDYSIDRNSAKKK
;
A
#
# COMPACT_ATOMS: atom_id res chain seq x y z
N MET A 1 -11.49 17.67 -6.40
CA MET A 1 -12.09 16.63 -5.52
C MET A 1 -11.28 15.35 -5.63
N ILE A 2 -10.96 14.69 -4.51
CA ILE A 2 -10.30 13.38 -4.47
C ILE A 2 -11.31 12.36 -3.94
N GLU A 3 -11.43 11.23 -4.62
CA GLU A 3 -12.24 10.09 -4.18
C GLU A 3 -11.39 8.83 -4.21
N VAL A 4 -11.38 8.12 -3.09
CA VAL A 4 -10.67 6.86 -2.91
C VAL A 4 -11.69 5.81 -2.50
N ASP A 5 -11.72 4.69 -3.23
CA ASP A 5 -12.62 3.57 -2.91
C ASP A 5 -11.88 2.24 -2.79
N LYS A 6 -12.05 1.60 -1.62
CA LYS A 6 -11.57 0.26 -1.26
C LYS A 6 -10.10 0.05 -1.61
N LEU A 7 -9.30 1.09 -1.39
CA LEU A 7 -7.92 1.12 -1.83
C LEU A 7 -7.08 0.15 -1.01
N CYS A 8 -6.35 -0.72 -1.70
CA CYS A 8 -5.42 -1.65 -1.09
C CYS A 8 -4.04 -1.54 -1.71
N LYS A 9 -3.03 -1.82 -0.87
CA LYS A 9 -1.67 -2.11 -1.30
C LYS A 9 -1.11 -3.25 -0.48
N SER A 10 -0.88 -4.39 -1.13
CA SER A 10 -0.12 -5.49 -0.57
C SER A 10 1.32 -5.56 -1.09
N PHE A 11 2.17 -6.20 -0.29
CA PHE A 11 3.55 -6.52 -0.61
C PHE A 11 3.88 -7.94 -0.16
N THR A 12 4.82 -8.58 -0.85
CA THR A 12 5.32 -9.90 -0.49
C THR A 12 6.62 -9.75 0.28
N ARG A 13 6.70 -10.37 1.46
CA ARG A 13 7.93 -10.50 2.24
C ARG A 13 8.36 -11.96 2.33
N VAL A 14 9.66 -12.18 2.50
CA VAL A 14 10.23 -13.51 2.75
C VAL A 14 10.48 -13.65 4.25
N VAL A 15 9.87 -14.63 4.88
CA VAL A 15 10.00 -14.92 6.31
C VAL A 15 10.55 -16.33 6.54
N LYS A 16 11.21 -16.55 7.69
CA LYS A 16 11.72 -17.87 8.08
C LYS A 16 10.55 -18.79 8.45
N ASP A 17 10.66 -20.07 8.07
CA ASP A 17 9.67 -21.10 8.39
C ASP A 17 10.01 -21.77 9.73
N ASP A 18 9.66 -21.12 10.84
CA ASP A 18 10.01 -21.54 12.21
C ASP A 18 9.07 -22.64 12.77
N LYS A 19 8.85 -23.73 12.03
CA LYS A 19 7.98 -24.84 12.47
C LYS A 19 8.55 -25.76 13.56
N ASN A 20 9.70 -25.48 14.18
CA ASN A 20 10.16 -26.25 15.35
C ASN A 20 11.15 -25.46 16.24
N LYS A 21 10.71 -25.10 17.45
CA LYS A 21 11.46 -24.31 18.44
C LYS A 21 12.34 -25.15 19.39
N SER A 22 12.62 -26.40 19.08
CA SER A 22 13.52 -27.22 19.91
C SER A 22 14.55 -27.94 19.03
N SER A 23 15.81 -27.51 19.17
CA SER A 23 17.06 -28.27 18.95
C SER A 23 18.08 -27.51 18.10
N ILE A 24 18.99 -26.85 18.83
CA ILE A 24 20.45 -26.81 18.63
C ILE A 24 20.94 -26.44 17.22
N ARG A 25 21.64 -25.30 17.20
CA ARG A 25 22.40 -24.69 16.10
C ARG A 25 23.26 -25.71 15.32
N LYS A 26 22.70 -26.33 14.29
CA LYS A 26 23.45 -26.86 13.14
C LYS A 26 23.11 -25.98 11.94
N LEU A 27 24.13 -25.59 11.18
CA LEU A 27 24.08 -24.82 9.92
C LEU A 27 23.25 -25.54 8.85
N LYS A 28 21.94 -25.68 9.05
CA LYS A 28 20.99 -26.18 8.05
C LYS A 28 20.42 -24.99 7.30
N LYS A 29 20.34 -25.09 5.97
CA LYS A 29 19.63 -24.14 5.09
C LYS A 29 18.26 -23.82 5.71
N VAL A 30 18.10 -22.58 6.15
CA VAL A 30 16.85 -22.10 6.75
C VAL A 30 15.78 -22.13 5.67
N LYS A 31 14.69 -22.88 5.90
CA LYS A 31 13.54 -22.85 5.01
C LYS A 31 12.88 -21.48 5.11
N THR A 32 12.64 -20.84 3.98
CA THR A 32 11.98 -19.53 3.88
C THR A 32 10.65 -19.68 3.17
N LYS A 33 9.62 -18.95 3.62
CA LYS A 33 8.31 -18.86 2.96
C LYS A 33 8.05 -17.42 2.51
N LYS A 34 7.32 -17.26 1.40
CA LYS A 34 6.77 -15.98 0.98
C LYS A 34 5.45 -15.75 1.69
N GLU A 35 5.24 -14.56 2.22
CA GLU A 35 4.03 -14.14 2.90
C GLU A 35 3.60 -12.79 2.32
N GLU A 36 2.32 -12.63 2.06
CA GLU A 36 1.73 -11.35 1.64
C GLU A 36 1.24 -10.59 2.87
N PHE A 37 1.45 -9.27 2.88
CA PHE A 37 0.90 -8.37 3.89
C PHE A 37 0.37 -7.09 3.26
N PHE A 38 -0.64 -6.50 3.89
CA PHE A 38 -1.23 -5.23 3.44
C PHE A 38 -0.57 -4.04 4.14
N ALA A 39 0.01 -3.14 3.37
CA ALA A 39 0.44 -1.83 3.84
C ALA A 39 -0.72 -0.81 3.85
N VAL A 40 -1.67 -0.98 2.94
CA VAL A 40 -2.96 -0.25 2.94
C VAL A 40 -4.05 -1.29 2.70
N ASN A 41 -5.10 -1.29 3.52
CA ASN A 41 -6.14 -2.31 3.47
C ASN A 41 -7.52 -1.66 3.49
N ASN A 42 -8.22 -1.73 2.35
CA ASN A 42 -9.61 -1.31 2.18
C ASN A 42 -9.90 0.12 2.69
N VAL A 43 -9.05 1.08 2.30
CA VAL A 43 -9.22 2.49 2.67
C VAL A 43 -10.15 3.17 1.67
N SER A 44 -11.22 3.80 2.17
CA SER A 44 -12.13 4.65 1.39
C SER A 44 -12.29 6.02 2.07
N PHE A 45 -12.20 7.09 1.29
CA PHE A 45 -12.48 8.46 1.75
C PHE A 45 -12.70 9.41 0.58
N LYS A 46 -13.26 10.58 0.87
CA LYS A 46 -13.42 11.69 -0.06
C LYS A 46 -12.78 12.94 0.53
N VAL A 47 -12.19 13.75 -0.35
CA VAL A 47 -11.64 15.07 -0.01
C VAL A 47 -12.21 16.08 -0.98
N MET A 48 -12.90 17.07 -0.45
CA MET A 48 -13.49 18.16 -1.21
C MET A 48 -12.42 19.20 -1.57
N GLU A 49 -12.73 20.04 -2.56
CA GLU A 49 -11.84 21.13 -2.92
C GLU A 49 -11.70 22.13 -1.76
N GLY A 50 -10.47 22.52 -1.46
CA GLY A 50 -10.16 23.41 -0.33
C GLY A 50 -10.03 22.71 1.03
N GLU A 51 -10.34 21.42 1.15
CA GLU A 51 -10.14 20.68 2.41
C GLU A 51 -8.67 20.38 2.70
N ILE A 52 -8.28 20.56 3.96
CA ILE A 52 -6.97 20.14 4.48
C ILE A 52 -7.15 18.82 5.22
N VAL A 53 -6.47 17.77 4.76
CA VAL A 53 -6.54 16.43 5.35
C VAL A 53 -5.18 16.00 5.88
N GLY A 54 -5.15 15.58 7.14
CA GLY A 54 -3.98 15.00 7.79
C GLY A 54 -4.04 13.46 7.81
N ILE A 55 -2.93 12.80 7.48
CA ILE A 55 -2.78 11.35 7.62
C ILE A 55 -1.86 11.07 8.82
N LEU A 56 -2.42 10.53 9.90
CA LEU A 56 -1.71 10.27 11.15
C LEU A 56 -1.65 8.77 11.47
N GLY A 57 -0.66 8.38 12.27
CA GLY A 57 -0.45 6.99 12.70
C GLY A 57 1.02 6.67 12.98
N PRO A 58 1.33 5.51 13.60
CA PRO A 58 2.70 5.12 13.94
C PRO A 58 3.55 4.81 12.70
N ASN A 59 4.86 4.62 12.91
CA ASN A 59 5.75 4.15 11.85
C ASN A 59 5.32 2.76 11.36
N GLY A 60 5.37 2.56 10.05
CA GLY A 60 4.90 1.30 9.43
C GLY A 60 3.39 1.20 9.19
N ALA A 61 2.57 2.17 9.62
CA ALA A 61 1.11 2.15 9.43
C ALA A 61 0.62 2.35 7.97
N GLY A 62 1.52 2.52 7.00
CA GLY A 62 1.14 2.67 5.58
C GLY A 62 0.93 4.10 5.08
N LYS A 63 1.18 5.13 5.90
CA LYS A 63 0.97 6.55 5.53
C LYS A 63 1.71 6.96 4.25
N THR A 64 3.01 6.72 4.17
CA THR A 64 3.82 7.01 2.98
C THR A 64 3.38 6.17 1.78
N THR A 65 2.93 4.93 2.01
CA THR A 65 2.39 4.08 0.95
C THR A 65 1.12 4.69 0.36
N LEU A 66 0.18 5.13 1.19
CA LEU A 66 -1.05 5.79 0.78
C LEU A 66 -0.76 7.07 -0.01
N LEU A 67 0.11 7.94 0.51
CA LEU A 67 0.50 9.19 -0.17
C LEU A 67 1.16 8.93 -1.54
N ARG A 68 2.00 7.90 -1.66
CA ARG A 68 2.61 7.54 -2.95
C ARG A 68 1.59 7.01 -3.95
N MET A 69 0.51 6.35 -3.49
CA MET A 69 -0.59 5.95 -4.37
C MET A 69 -1.40 7.16 -4.84
N LEU A 70 -1.77 8.06 -3.92
CA LEU A 70 -2.46 9.31 -4.26
C LEU A 70 -1.65 10.18 -5.24
N GLY A 71 -0.33 10.25 -5.06
CA GLY A 71 0.56 10.98 -5.96
C GLY A 71 0.90 10.24 -7.26
N GLY A 72 0.32 9.06 -7.51
CA GLY A 72 0.57 8.30 -8.75
C GLY A 72 1.96 7.67 -8.87
N ILE A 73 2.71 7.58 -7.77
CA ILE A 73 4.08 7.02 -7.72
C ILE A 73 4.02 5.51 -7.50
N LEU A 74 2.98 5.04 -6.82
CA LEU A 74 2.78 3.63 -6.49
C LEU A 74 1.42 3.15 -6.97
N THR A 75 1.36 2.08 -7.75
CA THR A 75 0.08 1.50 -8.18
C THR A 75 -0.56 0.72 -7.02
N PRO A 76 -1.85 0.93 -6.71
CA PRO A 76 -2.59 0.08 -5.78
C PRO A 76 -2.63 -1.38 -6.27
N THR A 77 -2.83 -2.31 -5.35
CA THR A 77 -3.09 -3.72 -5.70
C THR A 77 -4.56 -3.98 -5.98
N SER A 78 -5.46 -3.17 -5.41
CA SER A 78 -6.89 -3.14 -5.73
C SER A 78 -7.52 -1.81 -5.29
N GLY A 79 -8.77 -1.57 -5.70
CA GLY A 79 -9.48 -0.32 -5.46
C GLY A 79 -9.13 0.75 -6.49
N SER A 80 -9.66 1.95 -6.29
CA SER A 80 -9.53 3.06 -7.24
C SER A 80 -9.22 4.40 -6.55
N ILE A 81 -8.62 5.30 -7.33
CA ILE A 81 -8.33 6.68 -6.94
C ILE A 81 -8.75 7.57 -8.11
N ASN A 82 -9.69 8.47 -7.84
CA ASN A 82 -10.11 9.52 -8.76
C ASN A 82 -9.68 10.89 -8.20
N ILE A 83 -8.90 11.64 -8.98
CA ILE A 83 -8.44 12.98 -8.62
C ILE A 83 -8.90 13.95 -9.69
N SER A 84 -9.82 14.84 -9.34
CA SER A 84 -10.36 15.88 -10.23
C SER A 84 -10.88 15.33 -11.57
N GLY A 85 -11.48 14.14 -11.55
CA GLY A 85 -12.02 13.47 -12.74
C GLY A 85 -11.03 12.57 -13.48
N TYR A 86 -9.77 12.51 -13.03
CA TYR A 86 -8.76 11.61 -13.58
C TYR A 86 -8.66 10.33 -12.75
N ASP A 87 -8.94 9.19 -13.38
CA ASP A 87 -8.72 7.88 -12.79
C ASP A 87 -7.27 7.45 -12.98
N TYR A 88 -6.55 7.33 -11.86
CA TYR A 88 -5.14 6.97 -11.84
C TYR A 88 -4.87 5.51 -12.23
N SER A 89 -5.90 4.66 -12.32
CA SER A 89 -5.78 3.30 -12.82
C SER A 89 -5.63 3.23 -14.36
N ILE A 90 -6.03 4.28 -15.08
CA ILE A 90 -6.13 4.27 -16.55
C ILE A 90 -5.05 5.12 -17.22
N ASP A 91 -4.48 6.14 -16.56
CA ASP A 91 -3.59 7.06 -17.27
C ASP A 91 -2.43 7.58 -16.41
N ARG A 92 -1.28 6.92 -16.56
CA ARG A 92 -0.04 7.21 -15.81
C ARG A 92 0.53 8.61 -16.08
N ASN A 93 0.08 9.29 -17.14
CA ASN A 93 0.70 10.50 -17.66
C ASN A 93 -0.25 11.69 -17.89
N SER A 94 -1.57 11.54 -17.85
CA SER A 94 -2.48 12.71 -18.03
C SER A 94 -2.55 13.62 -16.82
N ALA A 95 -2.56 13.09 -15.60
CA ALA A 95 -2.65 13.91 -14.38
C ALA A 95 -1.40 14.78 -14.11
N LYS A 96 -0.27 14.50 -14.79
CA LYS A 96 0.97 15.29 -14.70
C LYS A 96 1.12 16.34 -15.80
N LYS A 97 0.19 16.41 -16.75
CA LYS A 97 0.20 17.40 -17.83
C LYS A 97 -0.59 18.64 -17.41
N LYS A 98 0.08 19.56 -16.73
CA LYS A 98 -0.29 20.97 -16.70
C LYS A 98 0.95 21.82 -16.74
#